data_AF-F3QQS0-F1
#
_entry.id   AF-F3QQS0-F1
#
_cell.length_a   1.000
_cell.length_b   1.000
_cell.length_c   1.000
_cell.angle_alpha   90.00
_cell.angle_beta   90.00
_cell.angle_gamma   90.00
#
_symmetry.space_group_name_H-M   'P 1'
#
loop_
_entity.id
_entity.type
_entity.pdbx_description
1 polymer ?
#
loop_
_entity_poly.entity_id
_entity_poly.type
_entity_poly.pdbx_seq_one_letter_code
_entity_poly.pdbx_strand_id
1 'polypeptide(L)'
;MDFTPEPLTQDVSFAFHIEKTAGVVVDSLTAEISGVPSTMELTTGLILAQKTYKLLFRPAYAALPSAADSTSTEALRCEAAVNIPGIVRSHTEDMVTGPGILQIAIYTHYDYEEEGTQRKAAKVFHAGINLYHTLKECKSLQWDEEAGGYRQASRSITVEIGTPLEIDKDGILNSGSTSTGLDQWIPGETFEIEV
;
A
#
# COMPACT_ATOMS: atom_id res chain seq x y z
N MET A 1 16.00 -33.07 22.67
CA MET A 1 16.27 -32.21 21.51
C MET A 1 15.08 -31.28 21.47
N ASP A 2 15.29 -30.02 21.82
CA ASP A 2 14.19 -29.08 22.02
C ASP A 2 13.98 -28.34 20.72
N PHE A 3 12.79 -28.50 20.14
CA PHE A 3 12.40 -27.83 18.91
C PHE A 3 11.70 -26.52 19.27
N THR A 4 12.19 -25.41 18.72
CA THR A 4 11.55 -24.09 18.83
C THR A 4 11.06 -23.68 17.44
N PRO A 5 9.73 -23.60 17.21
CA PRO A 5 9.21 -23.17 15.92
C PRO A 5 9.54 -21.70 15.65
N GLU A 6 9.88 -21.40 14.39
CA GLU A 6 10.07 -20.03 13.90
C GLU A 6 9.02 -19.69 12.85
N PRO A 7 8.61 -18.41 12.74
CA PRO A 7 7.79 -17.95 11.63
C PRO A 7 8.48 -18.24 10.29
N LEU A 8 7.74 -18.85 9.37
CA LEU A 8 8.17 -19.04 7.97
C LEU A 8 7.82 -17.83 7.10
N THR A 9 6.96 -16.94 7.57
CA THR A 9 6.59 -15.69 6.89
C THR A 9 7.67 -14.63 7.07
N GLN A 10 7.66 -13.66 6.15
CA GLN A 10 8.41 -12.41 6.23
C GLN A 10 7.53 -11.35 6.90
N ASP A 11 8.12 -10.57 7.79
CA ASP A 11 7.52 -9.36 8.34
C ASP A 11 7.67 -8.22 7.33
N VAL A 12 6.55 -7.76 6.78
CA VAL A 12 6.52 -6.74 5.73
C VAL A 12 5.83 -5.49 6.26
N SER A 13 6.59 -4.41 6.37
CA SER A 13 6.08 -3.09 6.71
C SER A 13 5.88 -2.24 5.46
N PHE A 14 4.75 -1.54 5.37
CA PHE A 14 4.44 -0.57 4.34
C PHE A 14 4.42 0.82 4.96
N ALA A 15 5.03 1.79 4.28
CA ALA A 15 5.01 3.19 4.67
C ALA A 15 4.79 4.08 3.45
N PHE A 16 3.86 5.03 3.56
CA PHE A 16 3.58 6.01 2.50
C PHE A 16 3.03 7.31 3.08
N HIS A 17 3.07 8.36 2.27
CA HIS A 17 2.63 9.69 2.67
C HIS A 17 1.39 10.12 1.90
N ILE A 18 0.44 10.75 2.60
CA ILE A 18 -0.69 11.47 2.00
C ILE A 18 -0.51 12.95 2.31
N GLU A 19 -0.44 13.77 1.27
CA GLU A 19 -0.49 15.22 1.35
C GLU A 19 -1.89 15.69 1.00
N LYS A 20 -2.49 16.56 1.82
CA LYS A 20 -3.89 16.97 1.66
C LYS A 20 -4.07 18.47 1.84
N THR A 21 -5.02 19.00 1.08
CA THR A 21 -5.47 20.40 1.27
C THR A 21 -6.13 20.57 2.64
N ALA A 22 -5.87 21.70 3.29
CA ALA A 22 -6.50 22.06 4.56
C ALA A 22 -8.03 21.95 4.49
N GLY A 23 -8.65 21.42 5.54
CA GLY A 23 -10.10 21.18 5.63
C GLY A 23 -10.56 19.78 5.19
N VAL A 24 -9.74 19.03 4.44
CA VAL A 24 -10.00 17.61 4.17
C VAL A 24 -9.51 16.77 5.34
N VAL A 25 -10.32 15.84 5.83
CA VAL A 25 -9.95 14.89 6.88
C VAL A 25 -9.96 13.47 6.31
N VAL A 26 -8.91 12.69 6.58
CA VAL A 26 -8.84 11.27 6.26
C VAL A 26 -9.32 10.45 7.46
N ASP A 27 -10.52 9.91 7.35
CA ASP A 27 -11.16 9.12 8.42
C ASP A 27 -10.48 7.76 8.59
N SER A 28 -10.23 7.07 7.49
CA SER A 28 -9.57 5.76 7.51
C SER A 28 -9.02 5.36 6.15
N LEU A 29 -8.18 4.34 6.16
CA LEU A 29 -7.55 3.77 4.98
C LEU A 29 -7.81 2.26 4.94
N THR A 30 -8.06 1.76 3.73
CA THR A 30 -7.98 0.33 3.43
C THR A 30 -6.99 0.16 2.28
N ALA A 31 -6.04 -0.77 2.44
CA ALA A 31 -5.01 -1.02 1.46
C ALA A 31 -5.06 -2.49 1.01
N GLU A 32 -4.73 -2.74 -0.25
CA GLU A 32 -4.63 -4.06 -0.85
C GLU A 32 -3.33 -4.19 -1.62
N ILE A 33 -2.50 -5.17 -1.29
CA ILE A 33 -1.28 -5.48 -2.04
C ILE A 33 -1.46 -6.77 -2.84
N SER A 34 -1.19 -6.70 -4.15
CA SER A 34 -1.15 -7.86 -5.03
C SER A 34 0.24 -8.50 -5.05
N GLY A 35 0.32 -9.78 -5.42
CA GLY A 35 1.60 -10.47 -5.60
C GLY A 35 2.05 -11.31 -4.42
N VAL A 36 1.17 -11.56 -3.44
CA VAL A 36 1.48 -12.45 -2.31
C VAL A 36 1.48 -13.90 -2.82
N PRO A 37 2.59 -14.65 -2.72
CA PRO A 37 2.66 -16.04 -3.18
C PRO A 37 1.61 -16.94 -2.51
N SER A 38 1.00 -17.83 -3.29
CA SER A 38 -0.01 -18.76 -2.76
C SER A 38 0.56 -19.92 -1.96
N THR A 39 1.84 -20.23 -2.15
CA THR A 39 2.40 -21.53 -1.73
C THR A 39 3.84 -21.38 -1.28
N MET A 40 4.14 -22.03 -0.15
CA MET A 40 5.48 -22.20 0.39
C MET A 40 5.63 -23.66 0.82
N GLU A 41 6.73 -24.28 0.42
CA GLU A 41 7.12 -25.59 0.90
C GLU A 41 7.72 -25.49 2.31
N LEU A 42 7.09 -26.13 3.30
CA LEU A 42 7.51 -26.00 4.71
C LEU A 42 8.86 -26.64 5.00
N THR A 43 9.24 -27.69 4.26
CA THR A 43 10.50 -28.42 4.47
C THR A 43 11.70 -27.70 3.89
N THR A 44 11.51 -27.00 2.77
CA THR A 44 12.60 -26.34 2.04
C THR A 44 12.57 -24.83 2.20
N GLY A 45 11.45 -24.24 2.62
CA GLY A 45 11.21 -22.80 2.60
C GLY A 45 11.06 -22.22 1.19
N LEU A 46 10.92 -23.07 0.17
CA LEU A 46 10.79 -22.64 -1.22
C LEU A 46 9.41 -22.04 -1.47
N ILE A 47 9.38 -20.86 -2.09
CA ILE A 47 8.18 -20.11 -2.43
C ILE A 47 7.88 -20.32 -3.91
N LEU A 48 6.67 -20.77 -4.18
CA LEU A 48 6.19 -21.09 -5.52
C LEU A 48 5.18 -20.01 -5.96
N ALA A 49 5.60 -19.19 -6.91
CA ALA A 49 4.88 -17.98 -7.35
C ALA A 49 4.01 -18.18 -8.61
N GLN A 50 3.68 -19.42 -8.98
CA GLN A 50 2.81 -19.68 -10.15
C GLN A 50 1.39 -19.15 -9.94
N LYS A 51 0.98 -18.98 -8.68
CA LYS A 51 -0.24 -18.27 -8.29
C LYS A 51 0.09 -17.25 -7.21
N THR A 52 -0.49 -16.08 -7.34
CA THR A 52 -0.42 -15.01 -6.34
C THR A 52 -1.82 -14.58 -5.95
N TYR A 53 -1.92 -14.04 -4.74
CA TYR A 53 -3.13 -13.49 -4.18
C TYR A 53 -2.96 -12.01 -3.85
N LYS A 54 -4.07 -11.41 -3.44
CA LYS A 54 -4.17 -10.08 -2.86
C LYS A 54 -4.30 -10.19 -1.35
N LEU A 55 -3.69 -9.27 -0.62
CA LEU A 55 -3.86 -9.13 0.82
C LEU A 55 -4.46 -7.76 1.13
N LEU A 56 -5.58 -7.75 1.84
CA LEU A 56 -6.20 -6.55 2.38
C LEU A 56 -5.67 -6.26 3.80
N PHE A 57 -5.35 -5.00 4.09
CA PHE A 57 -4.88 -4.54 5.40
C PHE A 57 -5.31 -3.09 5.66
N ARG A 58 -5.15 -2.63 6.91
CA ARG A 58 -5.51 -1.27 7.33
C ARG A 58 -4.29 -0.51 7.83
N PRO A 59 -3.81 0.50 7.08
CA PRO A 59 -2.80 1.42 7.57
C PRO A 59 -3.29 2.26 8.75
N ALA A 60 -2.36 2.60 9.64
CA ALA A 60 -2.54 3.52 10.76
C ALA A 60 -1.63 4.74 10.59
N TYR A 61 -1.91 5.82 11.33
CA TYR A 61 -1.14 7.06 11.24
C TYR A 61 0.01 7.04 12.25
N ALA A 62 1.25 7.02 11.77
CA ALA A 62 2.45 6.78 12.60
C ALA A 62 2.73 7.85 13.67
N ALA A 63 2.31 9.09 13.42
CA ALA A 63 2.71 10.26 14.20
C ALA A 63 1.54 11.04 14.83
N LEU A 64 0.32 10.50 14.81
CA LEU A 64 -0.85 11.19 15.37
C LEU A 64 -1.13 10.78 16.81
N PRO A 65 -1.05 11.69 17.80
CA PRO A 65 -1.31 11.37 19.21
C PRO A 65 -2.72 10.82 19.46
N SER A 66 -3.69 11.27 18.68
CA SER A 66 -5.09 10.84 18.71
C SER A 66 -5.37 9.57 17.91
N ALA A 67 -4.40 9.08 17.12
CA ALA A 67 -4.60 8.09 16.06
C ALA A 67 -5.70 8.46 15.03
N ALA A 68 -6.09 9.74 14.98
CA ALA A 68 -7.12 10.29 14.09
C ALA A 68 -6.62 11.58 13.45
N ASP A 69 -6.91 11.75 12.17
CA ASP A 69 -6.58 12.96 11.41
C ASP A 69 -7.46 14.17 11.81
N SER A 70 -7.05 15.37 11.39
CA SER A 70 -7.73 16.63 11.65
C SER A 70 -7.76 17.53 10.41
N THR A 71 -8.62 18.55 10.42
CA THR A 71 -8.74 19.52 9.33
C THR A 71 -7.49 20.40 9.16
N SER A 72 -6.64 20.51 10.19
CA SER A 72 -5.41 21.30 10.17
C SER A 72 -4.16 20.52 9.79
N THR A 73 -4.23 19.18 9.77
CA THR A 73 -3.11 18.35 9.32
C THR A 73 -3.03 18.43 7.80
N GLU A 74 -1.86 18.68 7.24
CA GLU A 74 -1.66 18.74 5.77
C GLU A 74 -0.86 17.55 5.25
N ALA A 75 -0.18 16.79 6.12
CA ALA A 75 0.60 15.63 5.75
C ALA A 75 0.41 14.48 6.74
N LEU A 76 0.18 13.28 6.22
CA LEU A 76 -0.03 12.05 6.97
C LEU A 76 1.00 11.00 6.57
N ARG A 77 1.76 10.49 7.55
CA ARG A 77 2.57 9.29 7.38
C ARG A 77 1.76 8.07 7.80
N CYS A 78 1.48 7.20 6.83
CA CYS A 78 0.65 6.02 6.99
C CYS A 78 1.54 4.77 7.04
N GLU A 79 1.31 3.90 8.00
CA GLU A 79 2.09 2.67 8.21
C GLU A 79 1.21 1.45 8.43
N ALA A 80 1.64 0.30 7.94
CA ALA A 80 1.04 -1.00 8.25
C ALA A 80 2.12 -2.08 8.29
N ALA A 81 1.94 -3.11 9.11
CA ALA A 81 2.79 -4.30 9.11
C ALA A 81 1.95 -5.55 8.93
N VAL A 82 2.43 -6.49 8.11
CA VAL A 82 1.76 -7.77 7.81
C VAL A 82 2.77 -8.91 7.77
N ASN A 83 2.33 -10.11 8.12
CA ASN A 83 3.15 -11.32 8.01
C ASN A 83 2.72 -12.13 6.78
N ILE A 84 3.57 -12.14 5.75
CA ILE A 84 3.30 -12.81 4.48
C ILE A 84 4.52 -13.57 3.96
N PRO A 85 4.37 -14.57 3.07
CA PRO A 85 5.51 -15.29 2.48
C PRO A 85 6.55 -14.37 1.81
N GLY A 86 6.08 -13.25 1.27
CA GLY A 86 6.85 -12.21 0.59
C GLY A 86 5.97 -11.54 -0.46
N ILE A 87 6.54 -10.67 -1.27
CA ILE A 87 5.83 -10.00 -2.37
C ILE A 87 6.59 -10.22 -3.67
N VAL A 88 5.90 -10.80 -4.65
CA VAL A 88 6.41 -10.91 -6.02
C VAL A 88 6.08 -9.61 -6.75
N ARG A 89 7.04 -9.11 -7.53
CA ARG A 89 6.86 -7.97 -8.44
C ARG A 89 6.67 -8.44 -9.88
N SER A 90 6.19 -7.56 -10.75
CA SER A 90 6.25 -7.77 -12.21
C SER A 90 7.64 -8.18 -12.68
N HIS A 91 7.72 -8.95 -13.77
CA HIS A 91 8.97 -9.52 -14.26
C HIS A 91 9.93 -8.44 -14.81
N THR A 92 9.38 -7.52 -15.61
CA THR A 92 10.11 -6.43 -16.26
C THR A 92 9.46 -5.07 -15.96
N GLU A 93 10.20 -4.00 -16.21
CA GLU A 93 9.75 -2.61 -16.04
C GLU A 93 8.65 -2.23 -17.05
N ASP A 94 8.60 -2.91 -18.20
CA ASP A 94 7.57 -2.68 -19.22
C ASP A 94 6.19 -3.28 -18.83
N MET A 95 6.15 -4.17 -17.83
CA MET A 95 4.91 -4.80 -17.35
C MET A 95 4.30 -3.99 -16.20
N VAL A 96 3.62 -2.91 -16.58
CA VAL A 96 2.96 -1.95 -15.66
C VAL A 96 1.75 -2.55 -14.92
N THR A 97 1.24 -3.69 -15.36
CA THR A 97 0.19 -4.45 -14.67
C THR A 97 0.75 -5.78 -14.14
N GLY A 98 0.34 -6.21 -12.94
CA GLY A 98 0.76 -7.51 -12.41
C GLY A 98 0.94 -7.52 -10.89
N PRO A 99 1.71 -8.48 -10.35
CA PRO A 99 2.12 -8.53 -8.94
C PRO A 99 2.86 -7.28 -8.49
N GLY A 100 2.69 -6.88 -7.22
CA GLY A 100 3.38 -5.73 -6.64
C GLY A 100 2.64 -4.40 -6.80
N ILE A 101 1.37 -4.43 -7.21
CA ILE A 101 0.51 -3.24 -7.22
C ILE A 101 -0.16 -3.12 -5.85
N LEU A 102 0.04 -1.97 -5.20
CA LEU A 102 -0.69 -1.54 -4.00
C LEU A 102 -1.87 -0.69 -4.45
N GLN A 103 -3.07 -1.04 -4.01
CA GLN A 103 -4.29 -0.25 -4.18
C GLN A 103 -4.75 0.26 -2.82
N ILE A 104 -5.25 1.48 -2.75
CA ILE A 104 -5.75 2.09 -1.51
C ILE A 104 -7.14 2.69 -1.74
N ALA A 105 -7.98 2.60 -0.72
CA ALA A 105 -9.24 3.33 -0.59
C ALA A 105 -9.11 4.27 0.62
N ILE A 106 -9.43 5.54 0.38
CA ILE A 106 -9.21 6.66 1.29
C ILE A 106 -10.56 7.25 1.62
N TYR A 107 -11.01 7.00 2.84
CA TYR A 107 -12.28 7.51 3.34
C TYR A 107 -12.02 8.90 3.90
N THR A 108 -12.71 9.89 3.34
CA THR A 108 -12.51 11.29 3.70
C THR A 108 -13.82 11.98 4.01
N HIS A 109 -13.72 13.09 4.74
CA HIS A 109 -14.77 14.08 4.82
C HIS A 109 -14.23 15.49 4.79
N TYR A 110 -15.12 16.43 4.48
CA TYR A 110 -14.87 17.86 4.60
C TYR A 110 -16.16 18.59 4.97
N ASP A 111 -16.00 19.69 5.68
CA ASP A 111 -17.09 20.60 6.01
C ASP A 111 -17.23 21.65 4.89
N TYR A 112 -18.46 22.03 4.59
CA TYR A 112 -18.78 23.09 3.63
C TYR A 112 -20.00 23.88 4.09
N GLU A 113 -20.13 25.12 3.62
CA GLU A 113 -21.29 25.95 3.93
C GLU A 113 -22.25 25.95 2.75
N GLU A 114 -23.52 25.66 3.04
CA GLU A 114 -24.62 25.74 2.07
C GLU A 114 -25.78 26.51 2.71
N GLU A 115 -26.17 27.62 2.08
CA GLU A 115 -27.26 28.49 2.54
C GLU A 115 -27.10 28.95 4.01
N GLY A 116 -25.88 29.28 4.44
CA GLY A 116 -25.59 29.71 5.81
C GLY A 116 -25.60 28.60 6.86
N THR A 117 -25.72 27.34 6.42
CA THR A 117 -25.69 26.15 7.29
C THR A 117 -24.41 25.36 7.03
N GLN A 118 -23.68 25.02 8.09
CA GLN A 118 -22.55 24.11 8.00
C GLN A 118 -23.05 22.69 7.71
N ARG A 119 -22.50 22.09 6.66
CA ARG A 119 -22.79 20.73 6.20
C ARG A 119 -21.50 19.94 6.09
N LYS A 120 -21.64 18.62 6.03
CA LYS A 120 -20.54 17.68 5.91
C LYS A 120 -20.76 16.83 4.66
N ALA A 121 -19.70 16.66 3.88
CA ALA A 121 -19.67 15.72 2.76
C ALA A 121 -18.60 14.66 3.03
N ALA A 122 -18.86 13.42 2.64
CA ALA A 122 -17.90 12.33 2.73
C ALA A 122 -17.66 11.72 1.35
N LYS A 123 -16.41 11.33 1.08
CA LYS A 123 -16.00 10.72 -0.17
C LYS A 123 -15.06 9.55 0.07
N VAL A 124 -15.01 8.62 -0.88
CA VAL A 124 -13.97 7.59 -0.97
C VAL A 124 -13.16 7.82 -2.23
N PHE A 125 -11.85 8.04 -2.06
CA PHE A 125 -10.91 8.10 -3.18
C PHE A 125 -10.17 6.79 -3.33
N HIS A 126 -10.07 6.27 -4.54
CA HIS A 126 -9.25 5.10 -4.84
C HIS A 126 -7.97 5.52 -5.55
N ALA A 127 -6.84 4.91 -5.18
CA ALA A 127 -5.57 5.08 -5.88
C ALA A 127 -4.87 3.73 -6.03
N GLY A 128 -4.00 3.61 -7.04
CA GLY A 128 -3.10 2.47 -7.19
C GLY A 128 -1.69 2.91 -7.49
N ILE A 129 -0.70 2.13 -7.05
CA ILE A 129 0.71 2.34 -7.36
C ILE A 129 1.39 0.99 -7.65
N ASN A 130 2.13 0.91 -8.74
CA ASN A 130 2.95 -0.26 -9.06
C ASN A 130 4.33 -0.09 -8.42
N LEU A 131 4.66 -0.93 -7.45
CA LEU A 131 5.86 -0.83 -6.61
C LEU A 131 7.07 -1.55 -7.21
N TYR A 132 7.20 -1.59 -8.53
CA TYR A 132 8.23 -2.41 -9.18
C TYR A 132 9.64 -2.05 -8.71
N HIS A 133 10.03 -0.76 -8.74
CA HIS A 133 11.38 -0.37 -8.34
C HIS A 133 11.55 -0.50 -6.83
N THR A 134 10.56 -0.08 -6.04
CA THR A 134 10.59 -0.25 -4.57
C THR A 134 10.80 -1.72 -4.18
N LEU A 135 10.02 -2.65 -4.74
CA LEU A 135 10.15 -4.08 -4.41
C LEU A 135 11.46 -4.71 -4.91
N LYS A 136 12.00 -4.22 -6.03
CA LYS A 136 13.32 -4.63 -6.54
C LYS A 136 14.44 -4.20 -5.58
N GLU A 137 14.33 -3.03 -4.98
CA GLU A 137 15.30 -2.47 -4.02
C GLU A 137 15.19 -3.10 -2.63
N CYS A 138 13.98 -3.34 -2.14
CA CYS A 138 13.73 -3.96 -0.83
C CYS A 138 14.21 -5.42 -0.72
N LYS A 139 14.50 -6.08 -1.85
CA LYS A 139 14.98 -7.48 -1.93
C LYS A 139 14.14 -8.44 -1.07
N SER A 140 12.80 -8.37 -1.20
CA SER A 140 11.87 -9.26 -0.49
C SER A 140 12.15 -10.73 -0.77
N LEU A 141 12.20 -11.08 -2.06
CA LEU A 141 12.35 -12.42 -2.59
C LEU A 141 13.54 -12.50 -3.54
N GLN A 142 14.24 -13.64 -3.52
CA GLN A 142 15.31 -13.96 -4.44
C GLN A 142 14.96 -15.24 -5.20
N TRP A 143 15.16 -15.26 -6.51
CA TRP A 143 15.01 -16.45 -7.33
C TRP A 143 16.18 -17.41 -7.10
N ASP A 144 15.87 -18.68 -6.84
CA ASP A 144 16.79 -19.79 -6.71
C ASP A 144 16.69 -20.65 -7.99
N GLU A 145 17.69 -20.55 -8.85
CA GLU A 145 17.74 -21.25 -10.14
C GLU A 145 17.80 -22.77 -9.98
N GLU A 146 18.48 -23.27 -8.94
CA GLU A 146 18.64 -24.72 -8.73
C GLU A 146 17.33 -25.34 -8.23
N ALA A 147 16.64 -24.64 -7.33
CA ALA A 147 15.36 -25.10 -6.78
C ALA A 147 14.15 -24.75 -7.67
N GLY A 148 14.31 -23.85 -8.65
CA GLY A 148 13.25 -23.42 -9.56
C GLY A 148 12.12 -22.65 -8.86
N GLY A 149 12.46 -21.83 -7.86
CA GLY A 149 11.49 -21.09 -7.06
C GLY A 149 12.10 -19.90 -6.33
N TYR A 150 11.29 -19.17 -5.57
CA TYR A 150 11.76 -18.04 -4.77
C TYR A 150 12.15 -18.46 -3.35
N ARG A 151 13.04 -17.71 -2.73
CA ARG A 151 13.32 -17.75 -1.29
C ARG A 151 13.18 -16.36 -0.71
N GLN A 152 12.86 -16.27 0.58
CA GLN A 152 12.97 -15.02 1.32
C GLN A 152 14.43 -14.59 1.35
N ALA A 153 14.72 -13.39 0.85
CA ALA A 153 16.07 -12.83 0.94
C ALA A 153 16.31 -12.15 2.30
N SER A 154 15.25 -11.76 3.00
CA SER A 154 15.27 -11.19 4.35
C SER A 154 14.09 -11.70 5.18
N ARG A 155 14.20 -11.67 6.51
CA ARG A 155 13.09 -11.97 7.43
C ARG A 155 12.15 -10.79 7.65
N SER A 156 12.66 -9.57 7.44
CA SER A 156 11.89 -8.34 7.56
C SER A 156 12.26 -7.38 6.44
N ILE A 157 11.27 -6.71 5.88
CA ILE A 157 11.44 -5.65 4.88
C ILE A 157 10.52 -4.47 5.18
N THR A 158 10.97 -3.29 4.78
CA THR A 158 10.15 -2.09 4.72
C THR A 158 9.99 -1.67 3.27
N VAL A 159 8.74 -1.60 2.81
CA VAL A 159 8.32 -1.07 1.52
C VAL A 159 7.98 0.40 1.73
N GLU A 160 8.98 1.26 1.55
CA GLU A 160 8.83 2.72 1.67
C GLU A 160 8.45 3.30 0.30
N ILE A 161 7.27 3.90 0.23
CA ILE A 161 6.74 4.53 -0.97
C ILE A 161 7.14 5.99 -0.94
N GLY A 162 8.15 6.35 -1.74
CA GLY A 162 8.75 7.67 -1.74
C GLY A 162 7.88 8.77 -2.37
N THR A 163 6.99 8.41 -3.29
CA THR A 163 6.09 9.36 -3.97
C THR A 163 4.88 9.67 -3.08
N PRO A 164 4.65 10.92 -2.64
CA PRO A 164 3.47 11.27 -1.86
C PRO A 164 2.20 11.18 -2.71
N LEU A 165 1.11 10.76 -2.08
CA LEU A 165 -0.23 10.85 -2.66
C LEU A 165 -0.85 12.18 -2.30
N GLU A 166 -1.15 13.00 -3.29
CA GLU A 166 -1.75 14.32 -3.09
C GLU A 166 -3.28 14.25 -3.25
N ILE A 167 -4.03 14.82 -2.31
CA ILE A 167 -5.51 14.85 -2.34
C ILE A 167 -6.08 16.24 -2.00
N ASP A 168 -7.23 16.54 -2.57
CA ASP A 168 -8.09 17.66 -2.16
C ASP A 168 -9.53 17.19 -1.93
N LYS A 169 -10.46 18.13 -1.79
CA LYS A 169 -11.89 17.84 -1.57
C LYS A 169 -12.56 17.18 -2.78
N ASP A 170 -11.99 17.35 -3.97
CA ASP A 170 -12.57 16.94 -5.25
C ASP A 170 -11.99 15.58 -5.70
N GLY A 171 -10.74 15.27 -5.35
CA GLY A 171 -10.16 13.95 -5.55
C GLY A 171 -8.65 13.87 -5.30
N ILE A 172 -8.03 12.91 -5.98
CA ILE A 172 -6.57 12.74 -5.99
C ILE A 172 -5.98 13.68 -7.04
N LEU A 173 -4.97 14.44 -6.64
CA LEU A 173 -4.16 15.27 -7.52
C LEU A 173 -3.10 14.39 -8.16
N ASN A 174 -2.90 14.52 -9.48
CA ASN A 174 -1.87 13.77 -10.19
C ASN A 174 -0.47 14.26 -9.76
N SER A 175 0.18 13.50 -8.89
CA SER A 175 1.57 13.72 -8.51
C SER A 175 2.51 12.86 -9.38
N GLY A 176 3.05 13.48 -10.43
CA GLY A 176 4.21 12.95 -11.16
C GLY A 176 3.98 12.55 -12.62
N SER A 177 5.07 12.63 -13.40
CA SER A 177 5.14 12.14 -14.78
C SER A 177 6.42 11.32 -14.97
N THR A 178 6.36 10.01 -14.71
CA THR A 178 7.33 9.08 -15.29
C THR A 178 6.66 8.51 -16.53
N SER A 179 7.41 8.37 -17.62
CA SER A 179 6.87 7.82 -18.86
C SER A 179 6.40 6.36 -18.73
N THR A 180 6.70 5.71 -17.60
CA THR A 180 6.48 4.28 -17.35
C THR A 180 5.26 3.98 -16.48
N GLY A 181 4.75 4.94 -15.68
CA GLY A 181 3.65 4.69 -14.74
C GLY A 181 4.00 3.76 -13.57
N LEU A 182 5.30 3.52 -13.34
CA LEU A 182 5.81 2.79 -12.16
C LEU A 182 6.11 3.77 -11.02
N ASP A 183 5.90 3.30 -9.79
CA ASP A 183 6.16 4.01 -8.54
C ASP A 183 5.50 5.41 -8.48
N GLN A 184 4.36 5.52 -9.17
CA GLN A 184 3.48 6.68 -9.21
C GLN A 184 2.05 6.31 -8.85
N TRP A 185 1.36 7.24 -8.19
CA TRP A 185 -0.05 7.08 -7.86
C TRP A 185 -0.91 7.32 -9.09
N ILE A 186 -1.78 6.37 -9.38
CA ILE A 186 -2.76 6.40 -10.45
C ILE A 186 -4.13 6.59 -9.78
N PRO A 187 -4.83 7.71 -10.02
CA PRO A 187 -6.17 7.92 -9.51
C PRO A 187 -7.14 6.88 -10.06
N GLY A 188 -7.98 6.34 -9.19
CA GLY A 188 -9.12 5.49 -9.50
C GLY A 188 -10.44 6.25 -9.37
N GLU A 189 -11.53 5.50 -9.17
CA GLU A 189 -12.87 6.07 -9.02
C GLU A 189 -13.04 6.77 -7.66
N THR A 190 -13.78 7.88 -7.69
CA THR A 190 -14.24 8.62 -6.52
C THR A 190 -15.71 8.35 -6.29
N PHE A 191 -16.08 8.07 -5.04
CA PHE A 191 -17.47 7.84 -4.63
C PHE A 191 -17.89 8.86 -3.58
N GLU A 192 -19.10 9.41 -3.70
CA GLU A 192 -19.72 10.18 -2.63
C GLU A 192 -20.43 9.22 -1.66
N ILE A 193 -20.33 9.52 -0.36
CA ILE A 193 -20.99 8.76 0.70
C ILE A 193 -22.07 9.66 1.31
N GLU A 194 -23.29 9.15 1.44
CA GLU A 194 -24.34 9.82 2.20
C GLU A 194 -23.95 9.88 3.69
N VAL A 195 -23.99 11.09 4.27
CA VAL A 195 -23.63 11.39 5.67
C VAL A 195 -24.88 11.69 6.48
#